data_AF-W9UT30-F1
#
_entry.id   AF-W9UT30-F1
#
_cell.length_a   1.000
_cell.length_b   1.000
_cell.length_c   1.000
_cell.angle_alpha   90.00
_cell.angle_beta   90.00
_cell.angle_gamma   90.00
#
_symmetry.space_group_name_H-M   'P 1'
#
loop_
_entity.id
_entity.type
_entity.pdbx_description
1 polymer ?
#
loop_
_entity_poly.entity_id
_entity_poly.type
_entity_poly.pdbx_seq_one_letter_code
_entity_poly.pdbx_strand_id
1 'polypeptide(L)'
;MVAGQAFDLAHEDHPLTLDQLEAMHCHKTGALISASLTLGAQAADCQDQQVLQDLSRFGRIIGLAFQVKDDLLDIEGDTLTLGKPSGSDLARNKPTYPALLGLQGAKDKLLSLQAQAHTCLHSYGSSSSALLALADYIVERDH
;
A
#
# COMPACT_ATOMS: atom_id res chain seq x y z
N MET A 1 -11.18 -2.85 5.50
CA MET A 1 -11.65 -1.64 4.79
C MET A 1 -12.40 -0.69 5.72
N VAL A 2 -13.60 -1.04 6.21
CA VAL A 2 -14.46 -0.13 6.99
C VAL A 2 -13.79 0.39 8.26
N ALA A 3 -13.12 -0.47 9.04
CA ALA A 3 -12.39 -0.06 10.24
C ALA A 3 -11.27 0.95 9.93
N GLY A 4 -10.53 0.75 8.85
CA GLY A 4 -9.48 1.68 8.42
C GLY A 4 -10.05 3.01 7.97
N GLN A 5 -11.19 3.01 7.26
CA GLN A 5 -11.87 4.25 6.88
C GLN A 5 -12.48 4.99 8.09
N ALA A 6 -13.03 4.26 9.06
CA ALA A 6 -13.53 4.86 10.29
C ALA A 6 -12.40 5.50 11.11
N PHE A 7 -11.23 4.85 11.16
CA PHE A 7 -10.04 5.41 11.81
C PHE A 7 -9.53 6.67 11.09
N ASP A 8 -9.45 6.65 9.77
CA ASP A 8 -9.07 7.79 8.90
C ASP A 8 -9.97 9.01 9.19
N LEU A 9 -11.30 8.81 9.17
CA LEU A 9 -12.27 9.88 9.45
C LEU A 9 -12.18 10.41 10.89
N ALA A 10 -11.87 9.55 11.87
CA ALA A 10 -11.74 9.95 13.26
C ALA A 10 -10.48 10.78 13.55
N HIS A 11 -9.51 10.81 12.63
CA HIS A 11 -8.22 11.48 12.81
C HIS A 11 -7.94 12.54 11.74
N GLU A 12 -8.95 13.02 10.99
CA GLU A 12 -8.77 14.10 10.00
C GLU A 12 -8.19 15.40 10.62
N ASP A 13 -8.30 15.59 11.94
CA ASP A 13 -7.75 16.75 12.67
C ASP A 13 -6.72 16.38 13.74
N HIS A 14 -6.24 15.13 13.78
CA HIS A 14 -5.34 14.64 14.83
C HIS A 14 -4.06 14.06 14.22
N PRO A 15 -2.86 14.53 14.64
CA PRO A 15 -1.62 14.00 14.12
C PRO A 15 -1.49 12.51 14.46
N LEU A 16 -1.27 11.68 13.44
CA LEU A 16 -0.96 10.27 13.61
C LEU A 16 0.55 10.06 13.73
N THR A 17 0.95 9.08 14.53
CA THR A 17 2.30 8.52 14.42
C THR A 17 2.43 7.69 13.14
N LEU A 18 3.66 7.45 12.69
CA LEU A 18 3.90 6.59 11.52
C LEU A 18 3.28 5.19 11.71
N ASP A 19 3.41 4.61 12.90
CA ASP A 19 2.85 3.28 13.20
C ASP A 19 1.31 3.27 13.11
N GLN A 20 0.66 4.34 13.56
CA GLN A 20 -0.80 4.48 13.45
C GLN A 20 -1.23 4.67 12.00
N LEU A 21 -0.49 5.46 11.23
CA LEU A 21 -0.73 5.65 9.80
C LEU A 21 -0.60 4.32 9.04
N GLU A 22 0.47 3.56 9.32
CA GLU A 22 0.68 2.23 8.73
C GLU A 22 -0.45 1.26 9.10
N ALA A 23 -0.84 1.20 10.37
CA ALA A 23 -1.94 0.34 10.82
C ALA A 23 -3.27 0.71 10.14
N MET A 24 -3.58 2.00 10.03
CA MET A 24 -4.76 2.51 9.33
C MET A 24 -4.77 2.04 7.87
N HIS A 25 -3.69 2.22 7.13
CA HIS A 25 -3.62 1.83 5.72
C HIS A 25 -3.61 0.31 5.51
N CYS A 26 -3.02 -0.45 6.43
CA CYS A 26 -3.14 -1.91 6.44
C CYS A 26 -4.61 -2.34 6.54
N HIS A 27 -5.41 -1.68 7.38
CA HIS A 27 -6.83 -1.99 7.52
C HIS A 27 -7.70 -1.42 6.40
N LYS A 28 -7.35 -0.27 5.84
CA LYS A 28 -8.13 0.41 4.80
C LYS A 28 -7.90 -0.22 3.44
N THR A 29 -6.65 -0.22 2.98
CA THR A 29 -6.24 -0.56 1.61
C THR A 29 -5.64 -1.97 1.55
N GLY A 30 -4.71 -2.30 2.46
CA GLY A 30 -4.02 -3.59 2.48
C GLY A 30 -4.94 -4.79 2.70
N ALA A 31 -6.01 -4.63 3.49
CA ALA A 31 -6.92 -5.71 3.83
C ALA A 31 -7.64 -6.29 2.59
N LEU A 32 -8.10 -5.46 1.66
CA LEU A 32 -8.80 -5.95 0.47
C LEU A 32 -7.84 -6.56 -0.55
N ILE A 33 -6.66 -5.98 -0.73
CA ILE A 33 -5.64 -6.54 -1.63
C ILE A 33 -5.19 -7.92 -1.12
N SER A 34 -4.93 -8.05 0.18
CA SER A 34 -4.61 -9.32 0.83
C SER A 34 -5.76 -10.34 0.71
N ALA A 35 -7.02 -9.90 0.87
CA ALA A 35 -8.18 -10.75 0.67
C ALA A 35 -8.27 -11.26 -0.78
N SER A 36 -8.06 -10.41 -1.79
CA SER A 36 -8.11 -10.83 -3.19
C SER A 36 -7.10 -11.93 -3.52
N LEU A 37 -5.87 -11.83 -2.99
CA LEU A 37 -4.83 -12.83 -3.20
C LEU A 37 -5.16 -14.16 -2.51
N THR A 38 -5.60 -14.09 -1.26
CA THR A 38 -5.95 -15.29 -0.47
C THR A 38 -7.19 -15.99 -1.04
N LEU A 39 -8.19 -15.25 -1.52
CA LEU A 39 -9.34 -15.80 -2.23
C LEU A 39 -8.93 -16.51 -3.53
N GLY A 40 -7.99 -15.95 -4.29
CA GLY A 40 -7.45 -16.60 -5.49
C GLY A 40 -6.78 -17.93 -5.18
N ALA A 41 -5.98 -17.99 -4.11
CA ALA A 41 -5.35 -19.24 -3.67
C ALA A 41 -6.38 -20.27 -3.18
N GLN A 42 -7.38 -19.84 -2.41
CA GLN A 42 -8.46 -20.71 -1.93
C GLN A 42 -9.32 -21.25 -3.08
N ALA A 43 -9.61 -20.43 -4.08
CA ALA A 43 -10.34 -20.85 -5.27
C ALA A 43 -9.56 -21.89 -6.11
N ALA A 44 -8.23 -21.91 -5.99
CA ALA A 44 -7.36 -22.92 -6.57
C ALA A 44 -7.16 -24.16 -5.66
N ASP A 45 -7.96 -24.29 -4.59
CA ASP A 45 -7.88 -25.36 -3.58
C ASP A 45 -6.48 -25.46 -2.92
N CYS A 46 -5.79 -24.33 -2.76
CA CYS A 46 -4.52 -24.27 -2.04
C CYS A 46 -4.73 -24.54 -0.55
N GLN A 47 -4.18 -25.65 -0.06
CA GLN A 47 -4.21 -26.04 1.36
C GLN A 47 -2.90 -25.73 2.11
N ASP A 48 -1.87 -25.29 1.39
CA ASP A 48 -0.57 -24.96 1.97
C ASP A 48 -0.67 -23.65 2.78
N GLN A 49 -0.56 -23.79 4.10
CA GLN A 49 -0.63 -22.66 5.03
C GLN A 49 0.50 -21.66 4.84
N GLN A 50 1.69 -22.10 4.42
CA GLN A 50 2.82 -21.20 4.18
C GLN A 50 2.52 -20.31 2.97
N VAL A 51 1.98 -20.88 1.89
CA VAL A 51 1.57 -20.12 0.70
C VAL A 51 0.51 -19.08 1.06
N LEU A 52 -0.52 -19.47 1.80
CA LEU A 52 -1.59 -18.56 2.22
C LEU A 52 -1.05 -17.42 3.10
N GLN A 53 -0.12 -17.72 4.01
CA GLN A 53 0.52 -16.71 4.86
C GLN A 53 1.41 -15.76 4.06
N ASP A 54 2.20 -16.27 3.12
CA ASP A 54 3.06 -15.46 2.26
C ASP A 54 2.25 -14.56 1.33
N LEU A 55 1.16 -15.06 0.75
CA LEU A 55 0.23 -14.24 -0.05
C LEU A 55 -0.45 -13.16 0.79
N SER A 56 -0.87 -13.51 2.01
CA SER A 56 -1.45 -12.55 2.94
C SER A 56 -0.46 -11.43 3.30
N ARG A 57 0.78 -11.80 3.62
CA ARG A 57 1.88 -10.89 3.92
C ARG A 57 2.22 -10.01 2.72
N PHE A 58 2.40 -10.61 1.55
CA PHE A 58 2.65 -9.90 0.29
C PHE A 58 1.55 -8.87 0.03
N GLY A 59 0.27 -9.27 0.13
CA GLY A 59 -0.87 -8.37 -0.05
C GLY A 59 -0.88 -7.17 0.89
N ARG A 60 -0.48 -7.35 2.16
CA ARG A 60 -0.33 -6.24 3.11
C ARG A 60 0.80 -5.28 2.70
N ILE A 61 1.94 -5.82 2.27
CA ILE A 61 3.10 -5.03 1.84
C ILE A 61 2.74 -4.19 0.60
N ILE A 62 2.18 -4.82 -0.44
CA ILE A 62 1.84 -4.09 -1.67
C ILE A 62 0.67 -3.13 -1.48
N GLY A 63 -0.25 -3.42 -0.57
CA GLY A 63 -1.32 -2.47 -0.23
C GLY A 63 -0.82 -1.25 0.54
N LEU A 64 0.24 -1.41 1.34
CA LEU A 64 0.93 -0.27 1.95
C LEU A 64 1.70 0.52 0.90
N ALA A 65 2.42 -0.16 0.00
CA ALA A 65 3.14 0.47 -1.10
C ALA A 65 2.19 1.28 -2.01
N PHE A 66 1.01 0.73 -2.30
CA PHE A 66 -0.02 1.41 -3.08
C PHE A 66 -0.39 2.75 -2.48
N GLN A 67 -0.59 2.78 -1.15
CA GLN A 67 -0.93 4.00 -0.46
C GLN A 67 0.23 5.00 -0.41
N VAL A 68 1.44 4.55 -0.07
CA VAL A 68 2.62 5.45 -0.07
C VAL A 68 2.78 6.09 -1.45
N LYS A 69 2.55 5.33 -2.52
CA LYS A 69 2.55 5.85 -3.88
C LYS A 69 1.41 6.85 -4.14
N ASP A 70 0.21 6.58 -3.66
CA ASP A 70 -0.95 7.48 -3.79
C ASP A 70 -0.68 8.83 -3.12
N ASP A 71 -0.11 8.81 -1.91
CA ASP A 71 0.28 10.00 -1.18
C ASP A 71 1.41 10.79 -1.89
N LEU A 72 2.37 10.09 -2.50
CA LEU A 72 3.42 10.71 -3.31
C LEU A 72 2.83 11.36 -4.57
N LEU A 73 1.91 10.67 -5.23
CA LEU A 73 1.23 11.19 -6.41
C LEU A 73 0.40 12.43 -6.06
N ASP A 74 -0.34 12.48 -4.94
CA ASP A 74 -1.14 13.68 -4.55
C ASP A 74 -0.28 14.96 -4.42
N ILE A 75 1.02 14.80 -4.12
CA ILE A 75 1.98 15.90 -3.98
C ILE A 75 2.70 16.20 -5.30
N GLU A 76 3.14 15.18 -6.04
CA GLU A 76 3.95 15.34 -7.25
C GLU A 76 3.10 15.49 -8.53
N GLY A 77 1.86 15.03 -8.50
CA GLY A 77 0.97 14.94 -9.65
C GLY A 77 0.37 16.27 -10.06
N ASP A 78 0.22 16.47 -11.36
CA ASP A 78 -0.58 17.57 -11.91
C ASP A 78 -2.08 17.26 -11.73
N THR A 79 -2.88 18.30 -11.48
CA THR A 79 -4.33 18.19 -11.20
C THR A 79 -5.08 17.45 -12.33
N LEU A 80 -4.55 17.50 -13.56
CA LEU A 80 -5.08 16.82 -14.74
C LEU A 80 -4.94 15.28 -14.69
N THR A 81 -3.88 14.76 -14.06
CA THR A 81 -3.59 13.32 -14.03
C THR A 81 -4.35 12.60 -12.91
N LEU A 82 -4.55 13.27 -11.77
CA LEU A 82 -5.17 12.67 -10.57
C LEU A 82 -6.69 12.87 -10.45
N GLY A 83 -7.28 13.73 -11.29
CA GLY A 83 -8.70 14.06 -11.24
C GLY A 83 -9.13 14.79 -9.95
N LYS A 84 -8.17 15.27 -9.14
CA LYS A 84 -8.35 16.07 -7.91
C LYS A 84 -7.27 17.17 -7.86
N PRO A 85 -7.52 18.30 -7.16
CA PRO A 85 -6.50 19.34 -6.99
C PRO A 85 -5.27 18.77 -6.28
N SER A 86 -4.07 19.01 -6.82
CA SER A 86 -2.83 18.60 -6.17
C SER A 86 -2.65 19.29 -4.81
N GLY A 87 -2.09 18.56 -3.84
CA GLY A 87 -1.94 19.04 -2.46
C GLY A 87 -3.25 19.14 -1.67
N SER A 88 -4.30 18.43 -2.10
CA SER A 88 -5.58 18.41 -1.38
C SER A 88 -5.44 17.87 0.05
N ASP A 89 -4.52 16.93 0.27
CA ASP A 89 -4.25 16.37 1.60
C ASP A 89 -3.48 17.34 2.50
N LEU A 90 -2.55 18.14 1.95
CA LEU A 90 -1.87 19.23 2.67
C LEU A 90 -2.86 20.30 3.12
N ALA A 91 -3.85 20.63 2.29
CA ALA A 91 -4.90 21.60 2.62
C ALA A 91 -5.86 21.11 3.72
N ARG A 92 -5.92 19.79 3.95
CA ARG A 92 -6.82 19.15 4.94
C ARG A 92 -6.08 18.66 6.20
N ASN A 93 -4.82 19.04 6.40
CA ASN A 93 -3.99 18.54 7.52
C ASN A 93 -3.95 17.01 7.63
N LYS A 94 -4.14 16.30 6.52
CA LYS A 94 -4.27 14.86 6.55
C LYS A 94 -2.89 14.24 6.83
N PRO A 95 -2.79 13.26 7.75
CA PRO A 95 -1.53 12.56 7.98
C PRO A 95 -1.21 11.68 6.77
N THR A 96 -0.21 12.07 5.97
CA THR A 96 0.29 11.32 4.82
C THR A 96 1.76 10.91 5.03
N TYR A 97 2.25 9.95 4.25
CA TYR A 97 3.65 9.53 4.35
C TYR A 97 4.64 10.68 4.11
N PRO A 98 4.49 11.51 3.06
CA PRO A 98 5.40 12.64 2.86
C PRO A 98 5.30 13.69 3.97
N ALA A 99 4.14 13.87 4.61
CA ALA A 99 3.99 14.78 5.74
C ALA A 99 4.77 14.31 6.99
N LEU A 100 4.84 12.99 7.22
CA LEU A 100 5.55 12.41 8.37
C LEU A 100 7.04 12.13 8.12
N LEU A 101 7.41 11.74 6.89
CA LEU A 101 8.76 11.27 6.54
C LEU A 101 9.55 12.25 5.65
N GLY A 102 8.88 13.29 5.15
CA GLY A 102 9.38 14.08 4.02
C GLY A 102 9.29 13.32 2.70
N LEU A 103 9.40 14.05 1.58
CA LEU A 103 9.28 13.49 0.23
C LEU A 103 10.29 12.37 -0.02
N GLN A 104 11.56 12.59 0.35
CA GLN A 104 12.59 11.57 0.17
C GLN A 104 12.35 10.34 1.05
N GLY A 105 11.97 10.53 2.32
CA GLY A 105 11.68 9.42 3.22
C GLY A 105 10.49 8.57 2.76
N ALA A 106 9.47 9.18 2.17
CA ALA A 106 8.35 8.46 1.56
C ALA A 106 8.79 7.65 0.32
N LYS A 107 9.67 8.19 -0.53
CA LYS A 107 10.26 7.44 -1.66
C LYS A 107 11.10 6.26 -1.19
N ASP A 108 11.94 6.46 -0.17
CA ASP A 108 12.76 5.40 0.41
C ASP A 108 11.88 4.30 1.04
N LYS A 109 10.79 4.69 1.71
CA LYS A 109 9.79 3.74 2.23
C LYS A 109 9.15 2.93 1.11
N LEU A 110 8.77 3.56 0.01
CA LEU A 110 8.18 2.88 -1.15
C LEU A 110 9.13 1.82 -1.73
N LEU A 111 10.40 2.18 -1.95
CA LEU A 111 11.42 1.25 -2.43
C LEU A 111 11.70 0.12 -1.43
N SER A 112 11.69 0.41 -0.13
CA SER A 112 11.80 -0.61 0.92
C SER A 112 10.64 -1.61 0.85
N LEU A 113 9.41 -1.14 0.65
CA LEU A 113 8.24 -2.01 0.52
C LEU A 113 8.30 -2.88 -0.74
N GLN A 114 8.80 -2.33 -1.86
CA GLN A 114 9.05 -3.10 -3.08
C GLN A 114 10.05 -4.24 -2.81
N ALA A 115 11.20 -3.94 -2.20
CA ALA A 115 12.20 -4.95 -1.87
C ALA A 115 11.66 -6.04 -0.92
N GLN A 116 10.81 -5.64 0.04
CA GLN A 116 10.13 -6.60 0.93
C GLN A 116 9.14 -7.48 0.18
N ALA A 117 8.38 -6.93 -0.78
CA ALA A 117 7.45 -7.68 -1.61
C ALA A 117 8.18 -8.74 -2.46
N HIS A 118 9.31 -8.37 -3.07
CA HIS A 118 10.19 -9.28 -3.81
C HIS A 118 10.75 -10.39 -2.92
N THR A 119 11.26 -10.02 -1.74
CA THR A 119 11.79 -10.98 -0.77
C THR A 119 10.71 -11.96 -0.30
N CYS A 120 9.47 -11.48 -0.09
CA CYS A 120 8.35 -12.27 0.42
C CYS A 120 7.99 -13.44 -0.50
N LEU A 121 8.16 -13.29 -1.82
CA LEU A 121 7.79 -14.32 -2.80
C LEU A 121 8.99 -14.95 -3.51
N HIS A 122 10.23 -14.64 -3.09
CA HIS A 122 11.45 -15.09 -3.76
C HIS A 122 11.54 -16.62 -3.91
N SER A 123 11.08 -17.36 -2.89
CA SER A 123 11.12 -18.83 -2.87
C SER A 123 10.24 -19.51 -3.92
N TYR A 124 9.28 -18.79 -4.51
CA TYR A 124 8.34 -19.32 -5.51
C TYR A 124 8.86 -19.22 -6.96
N GLY A 125 10.02 -18.56 -7.16
CA GLY A 125 10.70 -18.49 -8.46
C GLY A 125 9.83 -17.87 -9.55
N SER A 126 9.77 -18.51 -10.72
CA SER A 126 8.98 -18.02 -11.86
C SER A 126 7.48 -17.99 -11.61
N SER A 127 6.97 -18.79 -10.67
CA SER A 127 5.53 -18.87 -10.35
C SER A 127 4.98 -17.59 -9.73
N SER A 128 5.82 -16.78 -9.09
CA SER A 128 5.43 -15.49 -8.50
C SER A 128 5.64 -14.30 -9.42
N SER A 129 6.13 -14.51 -10.65
CA SER A 129 6.51 -13.43 -11.59
C SER A 129 5.40 -12.39 -11.82
N ALA A 130 4.15 -12.82 -12.00
CA ALA A 130 3.02 -11.92 -12.18
C ALA A 130 2.73 -11.05 -10.94
N LEU A 131 2.90 -11.61 -9.74
CA LEU A 131 2.72 -10.87 -8.49
C LEU A 131 3.88 -9.89 -8.27
N LEU A 132 5.11 -10.29 -8.58
CA LEU A 132 6.27 -9.39 -8.51
C LEU A 132 6.12 -8.21 -9.49
N ALA A 133 5.68 -8.49 -10.72
CA ALA A 133 5.38 -7.44 -11.69
C ALA A 133 4.28 -6.47 -11.20
N LEU A 134 3.30 -6.95 -10.44
CA LEU A 134 2.31 -6.08 -9.81
C LEU A 134 2.93 -5.17 -8.74
N ALA A 135 3.86 -5.69 -7.94
CA ALA A 135 4.58 -4.86 -6.96
C ALA A 135 5.41 -3.77 -7.65
N ASP A 136 6.07 -4.10 -8.77
CA ASP A 136 6.85 -3.14 -9.56
C ASP A 136 5.95 -2.08 -10.20
N TYR A 137 4.83 -2.50 -10.79
CA TYR A 137 3.84 -1.59 -11.36
C TYR A 137 3.32 -0.58 -10.32
N ILE A 138 3.07 -1.01 -9.08
CA ILE A 138 2.61 -0.11 -8.01
C ILE A 138 3.62 1.00 -7.73
N VAL A 139 4.92 0.74 -7.84
CA VAL A 139 5.97 1.75 -7.62
C VAL A 139 6.09 2.69 -8.82
N GLU A 140 6.00 2.13 -10.03
CA GLU A 140 6.26 2.83 -11.29
C GLU A 140 5.06 3.64 -11.81
N ARG A 141 3.83 3.34 -11.38
CA ARG A 141 2.62 4.01 -11.88
C ARG A 141 2.69 5.54 -11.77
N ASP A 142 2.00 6.22 -12.66
CA ASP A 142 1.93 7.70 -12.74
C ASP A 142 0.54 8.27 -12.45
N HIS A 143 -0.44 7.40 -12.13
CA HIS A 143 -1.81 7.72 -11.76
C HIS A 143 -2.35 6.74 -10.71
#